data_AF-A0A369MMR7-F1
#
_entry.id   AF-A0A369MMR7-F1
#
_cell.length_a   1.000
_cell.length_b   1.000
_cell.length_c   1.000
_cell.angle_alpha   90.00
_cell.angle_beta   90.00
_cell.angle_gamma   90.00
#
_symmetry.space_group_name_H-M   'P 1'
#
loop_
_entity.id
_entity.type
_entity.pdbx_description
1 polymer ?
#
loop_
_entity_poly.entity_id
_entity_poly.type
_entity_poly.pdbx_seq_one_letter_code
_entity_poly.pdbx_strand_id
1 'polypeptide(L)'
;MGDFSDRVFEVVRRIPRGKVATYGQVGRLIGAPRSARYVGYALRANPEPGAEVNSIPCHRVVFKDGGLCKGFAFGGPEVQREMLEAEGVAFADDAHVDMGACLWDGRMDDADDPTLPMAPPEDFDWERELGA
;
A
#
# COMPACT_ATOMS: atom_id res chain seq x y z
N MET A 1 13.06 -16.31 7.75
CA MET A 1 13.11 -14.86 7.53
C MET A 1 13.27 -14.69 6.03
N GLY A 2 12.21 -14.33 5.31
CA GLY A 2 12.24 -14.22 3.84
C GLY A 2 13.23 -13.15 3.37
N ASP A 3 13.60 -13.22 2.09
CA ASP A 3 14.51 -12.25 1.47
C ASP A 3 13.95 -10.81 1.62
N PHE A 4 14.81 -9.79 1.50
CA PHE A 4 14.38 -8.39 1.51
C PHE A 4 13.25 -8.14 0.51
N SER A 5 13.37 -8.72 -0.69
CA SER A 5 12.39 -8.60 -1.76
C SER A 5 11.04 -9.22 -1.37
N ASP A 6 11.05 -10.41 -0.77
CA ASP A 6 9.83 -11.09 -0.32
C ASP A 6 9.04 -10.24 0.66
N ARG A 7 9.72 -9.62 1.65
CA ARG A 7 9.07 -8.72 2.61
C ARG A 7 8.52 -7.46 1.94
N VAL A 8 9.22 -6.91 0.94
CA VAL A 8 8.69 -5.80 0.15
C VAL A 8 7.40 -6.22 -0.55
N PHE A 9 7.40 -7.37 -1.21
CA PHE A 9 6.23 -7.88 -1.94
C PHE A 9 5.06 -8.17 -0.99
N GLU A 10 5.32 -8.78 0.17
CA GLU A 10 4.31 -9.01 1.21
C GLU A 10 3.64 -7.72 1.66
N VAL A 11 4.40 -6.64 1.90
CA VAL A 11 3.81 -5.34 2.27
C VAL A 11 3.03 -4.72 1.11
N VAL A 12 3.56 -4.79 -0.11
CA VAL A 12 2.94 -4.16 -1.29
C VAL A 12 1.61 -4.83 -1.64
N ARG A 13 1.49 -6.14 -1.48
CA ARG A 13 0.22 -6.87 -1.63
C ARG A 13 -0.88 -6.38 -0.68
N ARG A 14 -0.52 -5.77 0.44
CA ARG A 14 -1.46 -5.30 1.47
C ARG A 14 -1.95 -3.87 1.23
N ILE A 15 -1.36 -3.14 0.28
CA ILE A 15 -1.81 -1.78 -0.03
C ILE A 15 -3.21 -1.88 -0.64
N PRO A 16 -4.26 -1.31 -0.03
CA PRO A 16 -5.64 -1.43 -0.53
C PRO A 16 -5.81 -0.81 -1.92
N ARG A 17 -6.83 -1.27 -2.65
CA ARG A 17 -7.26 -0.63 -3.90
C ARG A 17 -7.67 0.82 -3.61
N GLY A 18 -7.27 1.75 -4.47
CA GLY A 18 -7.57 3.18 -4.29
C GLY A 18 -6.67 3.89 -3.27
N LYS A 19 -5.70 3.18 -2.68
CA LYS A 19 -4.68 3.73 -1.79
C LYS A 19 -3.28 3.55 -2.39
N VAL A 20 -2.36 4.41 -1.96
CA VAL A 20 -0.95 4.38 -2.35
C VAL A 20 -0.03 4.39 -1.14
N ALA A 21 1.16 3.82 -1.30
CA ALA A 21 2.22 3.91 -0.30
C ALA A 21 3.46 4.58 -0.90
N THR A 22 4.29 5.19 -0.05
CA THR A 22 5.60 5.69 -0.52
C THR A 22 6.67 4.60 -0.41
N TYR A 23 7.69 4.63 -1.27
CA TYR A 23 8.86 3.74 -1.12
C TYR A 23 9.49 3.77 0.28
N GLY A 24 9.53 4.95 0.90
CA GLY A 24 10.03 5.12 2.27
C GLY A 24 9.12 4.52 3.32
N GLN A 25 7.80 4.56 3.12
CA GLN A 25 6.83 3.90 3.99
C GLN A 25 6.96 2.38 3.91
N VAL A 26 7.04 1.81 2.70
CA VAL A 26 7.27 0.36 2.52
C VAL A 26 8.54 -0.07 3.24
N GLY A 27 9.65 0.67 3.05
CA GLY A 27 10.91 0.40 3.76
C GLY A 27 10.77 0.43 5.29
N ARG A 28 9.97 1.35 5.84
CA ARG A 28 9.66 1.38 7.28
C ARG A 28 8.84 0.17 7.73
N LEU A 29 7.80 -0.19 6.98
CA LEU A 29 6.90 -1.30 7.31
C LEU A 29 7.60 -2.66 7.32
N ILE A 30 8.61 -2.87 6.46
CA ILE A 30 9.42 -4.10 6.47
C ILE A 30 10.53 -4.11 7.54
N GLY A 31 10.60 -3.08 8.39
CA GLY A 31 11.64 -2.94 9.43
C GLY A 31 13.01 -2.51 8.90
N ALA A 32 13.09 -1.96 7.68
CA ALA A 32 14.32 -1.50 7.05
C ALA A 32 14.25 0.00 6.71
N PRO A 33 14.23 0.91 7.70
CA PRO A 33 14.13 2.34 7.44
C PRO A 33 15.30 2.85 6.57
N ARG A 34 15.03 3.88 5.75
CA ARG A 34 15.98 4.47 4.78
C ARG A 34 16.37 3.53 3.61
N SER A 35 15.61 2.47 3.37
CA SER A 35 15.83 1.53 2.26
C SER A 35 15.02 1.83 0.99
N ALA A 36 14.41 3.02 0.87
CA ALA A 36 13.50 3.38 -0.24
C ALA A 36 14.06 3.04 -1.64
N ARG A 37 15.36 3.27 -1.86
CA ARG A 37 16.02 2.93 -3.13
C ARG A 37 16.06 1.41 -3.39
N TYR A 38 16.31 0.62 -2.35
CA TYR A 38 16.31 -0.85 -2.44
C TYR A 38 14.90 -1.41 -2.63
N VAL A 39 13.88 -0.78 -2.04
CA VAL A 39 12.46 -1.08 -2.35
C VAL A 39 12.20 -0.89 -3.84
N GLY A 40 12.66 0.21 -4.43
CA GLY A 40 12.55 0.43 -5.88
C GLY A 40 13.23 -0.66 -6.72
N TYR A 41 14.41 -1.14 -6.31
CA TYR A 41 15.08 -2.26 -6.97
C TYR A 41 14.31 -3.57 -6.87
N ALA A 42 13.75 -3.88 -5.70
CA ALA A 42 12.90 -5.06 -5.52
C ALA A 42 11.65 -4.99 -6.41
N LEU A 43 10.96 -3.85 -6.43
CA LEU A 43 9.76 -3.66 -7.25
C LEU A 43 10.03 -3.72 -8.76
N ARG A 44 11.23 -3.33 -9.22
CA ARG A 44 11.64 -3.52 -10.63
C ARG A 44 11.77 -5.00 -10.99
N ALA A 45 12.09 -5.85 -10.01
CA ALA A 45 12.20 -7.30 -10.17
C ALA A 45 10.92 -8.04 -9.76
N ASN A 46 9.78 -7.34 -9.69
CA ASN A 46 8.50 -7.92 -9.32
C ASN A 46 8.13 -9.10 -10.25
N PRO A 47 8.00 -10.34 -9.72
CA PRO A 47 7.72 -11.53 -10.52
C PRO A 47 6.27 -11.62 -11.00
N GLU A 48 5.34 -10.92 -10.34
CA GLU A 48 3.90 -11.04 -10.58
C GLU A 48 3.24 -9.65 -10.65
N PRO A 49 3.61 -8.81 -11.64
CA PRO A 49 3.02 -7.49 -11.79
C PRO A 49 1.53 -7.57 -12.14
N GLY A 50 0.73 -6.63 -11.63
CA GLY A 50 -0.70 -6.56 -11.90
C GLY A 50 -1.48 -5.98 -10.72
N ALA A 51 -2.80 -5.96 -10.84
CA ALA A 51 -3.73 -5.46 -9.81
C ALA A 51 -4.71 -6.53 -9.29
N GLU A 52 -4.59 -7.78 -9.75
CA GLU A 52 -5.44 -8.90 -9.35
C GLU A 52 -5.07 -9.45 -7.96
N VAL A 53 -5.95 -10.28 -7.38
CA VAL A 53 -5.82 -10.81 -6.00
C VAL A 53 -4.47 -11.49 -5.72
N ASN A 54 -3.87 -12.14 -6.72
CA ASN A 54 -2.58 -12.83 -6.59
C ASN A 54 -1.40 -12.02 -7.16
N SER A 55 -1.61 -10.79 -7.59
CA SER A 55 -0.54 -9.92 -8.11
C SER A 55 0.15 -9.13 -7.00
N ILE A 56 1.29 -8.53 -7.33
CA ILE A 56 2.00 -7.55 -6.51
C ILE A 56 1.75 -6.18 -7.15
N PRO A 57 0.87 -5.34 -6.57
CA PRO A 57 0.41 -4.07 -7.15
C PRO A 57 1.45 -2.95 -6.99
N CYS A 58 2.59 -3.11 -7.65
CA CYS A 58 3.71 -2.18 -7.55
C CYS A 58 3.41 -0.77 -8.08
N HIS A 59 2.38 -0.58 -8.91
CA HIS A 59 1.88 0.73 -9.34
C HIS A 59 1.34 1.57 -8.18
N ARG A 60 0.88 0.93 -7.08
CA ARG A 60 0.44 1.61 -5.84
C ARG A 60 1.58 2.22 -5.03
N VAL A 61 2.84 2.05 -5.46
CA VAL A 61 4.01 2.64 -4.79
C VAL A 61 4.52 3.87 -5.53
N VAL A 62 4.49 5.03 -4.86
CA VAL A 62 4.83 6.35 -5.44
C VAL A 62 6.00 7.02 -4.71
N PHE A 63 6.52 8.10 -5.28
CA PHE A 63 7.53 8.92 -4.62
C PHE A 63 6.97 9.65 -3.39
N LYS A 64 7.87 10.18 -2.55
CA LYS A 64 7.51 10.79 -1.26
C LYS A 64 6.54 11.97 -1.39
N ASP A 65 6.65 12.71 -2.49
CA ASP A 65 5.81 13.84 -2.87
C ASP A 65 4.53 13.43 -3.61
N GLY A 66 4.26 12.13 -3.76
CA GLY A 66 3.15 11.60 -4.55
C GLY A 66 3.46 11.46 -6.04
N GLY A 67 4.69 11.79 -6.46
CA GLY A 67 5.09 11.72 -7.85
C GLY A 67 5.08 10.29 -8.40
N LEU A 68 4.65 10.15 -9.65
CA LEU A 68 4.71 8.90 -10.40
C LEU A 68 6.14 8.48 -10.74
N CYS A 69 6.36 7.18 -10.87
CA CYS A 69 7.64 6.60 -11.21
C CYS A 69 7.96 6.83 -12.70
N LYS A 70 8.85 7.78 -12.99
CA LYS A 70 9.33 8.07 -14.37
C LYS A 70 9.86 6.85 -15.11
N GLY A 71 10.47 5.91 -14.37
CA GLY A 71 11.03 4.68 -14.91
C GLY A 71 10.20 3.46 -14.53
N PHE A 72 8.87 3.60 -14.43
CA PHE A 72 8.00 2.49 -14.06
C PHE A 72 8.24 1.31 -15.02
N ALA A 73 8.65 0.18 -14.44
CA ALA A 73 9.20 -0.94 -15.22
C ALA A 73 8.20 -1.55 -16.20
N PHE A 74 6.91 -1.27 -16.04
CA PHE A 74 5.79 -1.89 -16.76
C PHE A 74 5.11 -0.94 -17.76
N GLY A 75 5.82 0.09 -18.24
CA GLY A 75 5.32 0.96 -19.32
C GLY A 75 5.41 2.46 -19.05
N GLY A 76 6.17 2.89 -18.05
CA GLY A 76 6.35 4.31 -17.75
C GLY A 76 5.26 4.91 -16.85
N PRO A 77 5.39 6.20 -16.52
CA PRO A 77 4.51 6.88 -15.57
C PRO A 77 3.06 6.96 -16.06
N GLU A 78 2.82 6.99 -17.37
CA GLU A 78 1.49 7.02 -17.97
C GLU A 78 0.71 5.74 -17.65
N VAL A 79 1.34 4.56 -17.81
CA VAL A 79 0.73 3.28 -17.45
C VAL A 79 0.50 3.19 -15.94
N GLN A 80 1.44 3.70 -15.13
CA GLN A 80 1.23 3.76 -13.69
C GLN A 80 -0.01 4.61 -13.34
N ARG A 81 -0.17 5.75 -14.00
CA ARG A 81 -1.32 6.64 -13.82
C ARG A 81 -2.62 5.93 -14.17
N GLU A 82 -2.72 5.33 -15.36
CA GLU A 82 -3.92 4.62 -15.81
C GLU A 82 -4.36 3.53 -14.84
N MET A 83 -3.39 2.75 -14.32
CA MET A 83 -3.68 1.72 -13.33
C MET A 83 -4.19 2.31 -12.00
N LEU A 84 -3.63 3.43 -11.55
CA LEU A 84 -4.07 4.12 -10.33
C LEU A 84 -5.46 4.75 -10.51
N GLU A 85 -5.72 5.40 -11.65
CA GLU A 85 -7.01 5.98 -11.99
C GLU A 85 -8.10 4.91 -12.08
N ALA A 86 -7.80 3.75 -12.69
CA ALA A 86 -8.71 2.61 -12.74
C ALA A 86 -9.09 2.08 -11.34
N GLU A 87 -8.25 2.31 -10.34
CA GLU A 87 -8.51 1.97 -8.94
C GLU A 87 -9.21 3.09 -8.14
N GLY A 88 -9.47 4.24 -8.75
CA GLY A 88 -10.11 5.38 -8.10
C GLY A 88 -9.17 6.26 -7.28
N VAL A 89 -7.85 6.20 -7.54
CA VAL A 89 -6.87 7.08 -6.90
C VAL A 89 -7.01 8.49 -7.45
N ALA A 90 -7.17 9.47 -6.56
CA ALA A 90 -7.24 10.88 -6.91
C ALA A 90 -5.85 11.45 -7.19
N PHE A 91 -5.78 12.40 -8.12
CA PHE A 91 -4.54 13.08 -8.50
C PHE A 91 -4.63 14.57 -8.18
N ALA A 92 -3.55 15.11 -7.62
CA ALA A 92 -3.40 16.54 -7.38
C ALA A 92 -3.07 17.30 -8.67
N ASP A 93 -2.32 16.65 -9.58
CA ASP A 93 -1.97 17.16 -10.90
C ASP A 93 -1.64 16.01 -11.90
N ASP A 94 -1.07 16.34 -13.06
CA ASP A 94 -0.74 15.38 -14.12
C ASP A 94 0.33 14.33 -13.71
N ALA A 95 1.11 14.59 -12.68
CA ALA A 95 2.24 13.76 -12.26
C ALA A 95 2.20 13.33 -10.79
N HIS A 96 1.29 13.87 -9.97
CA HIS A 96 1.24 13.61 -8.52
C HIS A 96 -0.13 13.12 -8.07
N VAL A 97 -0.12 12.06 -7.28
CA VAL A 97 -1.28 11.57 -6.53
C VAL A 97 -1.66 12.57 -5.45
N ASP A 98 -2.96 12.72 -5.17
CA ASP A 98 -3.43 13.41 -3.97
C ASP A 98 -3.11 12.57 -2.74
N MET A 99 -1.94 12.84 -2.15
CA MET A 99 -1.46 12.13 -0.97
C MET A 99 -2.33 12.38 0.27
N GLY A 100 -3.10 13.47 0.32
CA GLY A 100 -4.02 13.73 1.42
C GLY A 100 -5.20 12.77 1.41
N ALA A 101 -5.72 12.45 0.22
CA ALA A 101 -6.87 11.55 0.04
C ALA A 101 -6.46 10.06 -0.01
N CYS A 102 -5.32 9.77 -0.66
CA CYS A 102 -5.00 8.41 -1.09
C CYS A 102 -3.84 7.75 -0.34
N LEU A 103 -3.09 8.47 0.51
CA LEU A 103 -2.01 7.84 1.27
C LEU A 103 -2.56 6.76 2.21
N TRP A 104 -2.02 5.55 2.06
CA TRP A 104 -2.29 4.42 2.94
C TRP A 104 -1.71 4.70 4.34
N ASP A 105 -2.48 4.40 5.39
CA ASP A 105 -2.06 4.60 6.78
C ASP A 105 -1.14 3.47 7.30
N GLY A 106 -1.01 2.38 6.53
CA GLY A 106 -0.20 1.20 6.87
C GLY A 106 -0.95 0.11 7.63
N ARG A 107 -2.27 0.25 7.83
CA ARG A 107 -3.14 -0.77 8.42
C ARG A 107 -3.91 -1.50 7.31
N MET A 108 -4.20 -2.77 7.47
CA MET A 108 -5.16 -3.40 6.57
C MET A 108 -6.52 -2.72 6.77
N ASP A 109 -7.28 -2.52 5.70
CA ASP A 109 -8.71 -2.25 5.83
C ASP A 109 -9.35 -3.57 6.29
N ASP A 110 -9.32 -3.80 7.60
CA ASP A 110 -10.02 -4.89 8.28
C ASP A 110 -11.55 -4.71 8.16
N ALA A 111 -12.00 -3.58 7.62
CA ALA A 111 -13.41 -3.22 7.43
C ALA A 111 -14.14 -4.12 6.42
N ASP A 112 -13.41 -4.80 5.53
CA ASP A 112 -13.98 -5.74 4.56
C ASP A 112 -13.83 -7.21 4.97
N ASP A 113 -13.35 -7.51 6.19
CA ASP A 113 -13.44 -8.87 6.75
C ASP A 113 -14.82 -9.06 7.40
N PRO A 114 -15.75 -9.78 6.76
CA PRO A 114 -17.10 -9.99 7.30
C PRO A 114 -17.10 -10.82 8.59
N THR A 115 -15.95 -11.36 9.03
CA THR A 115 -15.81 -12.15 10.25
C THR A 115 -15.27 -11.37 11.43
N LEU A 116 -14.79 -10.13 11.23
CA LEU A 116 -14.30 -9.30 12.32
C LEU A 116 -15.46 -8.55 12.99
N PRO A 117 -15.70 -8.75 14.29
CA PRO A 117 -16.75 -8.04 15.00
C PRO A 117 -16.38 -6.54 15.09
N MET A 118 -17.11 -5.70 14.35
CA MET A 118 -16.94 -4.23 14.37
C MET A 118 -17.37 -3.56 15.68
N ALA A 119 -17.99 -4.33 16.58
CA ALA A 119 -18.40 -3.92 17.92
C ALA A 119 -18.08 -5.05 18.92
N PRO A 120 -17.86 -4.74 20.20
CA PRO A 120 -17.82 -5.77 21.23
C PRO A 120 -19.10 -6.62 21.19
N PRO A 121 -19.03 -7.90 21.57
CA PRO A 121 -20.22 -8.72 21.76
C PRO A 121 -21.29 -8.02 22.61
N GLU A 122 -22.57 -8.35 22.40
CA GLU A 122 -23.69 -7.74 23.14
C GLU A 122 -23.59 -7.95 24.66
N ASP A 123 -22.83 -8.96 25.10
CA ASP A 123 -22.56 -9.31 26.49
C ASP A 123 -21.24 -8.74 27.03
N PHE A 124 -20.58 -7.85 26.30
CA PHE A 124 -19.32 -7.24 26.74
C PHE A 124 -19.53 -6.20 27.84
N ASP A 125 -19.14 -6.55 29.07
CA ASP A 125 -19.26 -5.72 30.27
C ASP A 125 -18.07 -4.76 30.40
N TRP A 126 -18.29 -3.51 30.01
CA TRP A 126 -17.30 -2.43 30.12
C TRP A 126 -16.98 -2.05 31.57
N GLU A 127 -17.92 -2.19 32.50
CA GLU A 127 -17.72 -1.81 33.91
C GLU A 127 -16.76 -2.77 34.61
N ARG A 128 -16.85 -4.06 34.26
CA ARG A 128 -15.96 -5.09 34.79
C ARG A 128 -14.53 -5.01 34.24
N GLU A 129 -14.36 -4.66 32.97
CA GLU A 129 -13.03 -4.63 32.31
C GLU A 129 -12.25 -3.34 32.56
N LEU A 130 -12.92 -2.18 32.68
CA LEU A 130 -12.26 -0.90 32.92
C LEU A 130 -12.07 -0.57 34.40
N GLY A 131 -12.57 -1.42 35.30
CA GLY A 131 -12.31 -1.37 36.73
C GLY A 131 -12.73 -0.05 37.38
N ALA A 132 -14.03 0.11 37.61
CA ALA A 132 -14.55 1.08 38.57
C ALA A 132 -14.47 0.53 40.01
#